data_AF-A0AA39RMU0-F1
#
_entry.id   AF-A0AA39RMU0-F1
#
_cell.length_a   1.000
_cell.length_b   1.000
_cell.length_c   1.000
_cell.angle_alpha   90.00
_cell.angle_beta   90.00
_cell.angle_gamma   90.00
#
_symmetry.space_group_name_H-M   'P 1'
#
loop_
_entity.id
_entity.type
_entity.pdbx_description
1 polymer ?
#
loop_
_entity_poly.entity_id
_entity_poly.type
_entity_poly.pdbx_seq_one_letter_code
_entity_poly.pdbx_strand_id
1 'polypeptide(L)'
;MAASLNGLIILVILFFCLSLQSASSPAPAPAPSPYNLLEFTCDKTNDYPVCMKILKSNPQTASASNPLDLARAALNLAMADTSIAREQITALSRSKKTQLGLRKPIERCIK
;
A
#
# COMPACT_ATOMS: atom_id res chain seq x y z
N MET A 1 12.54 -68.55 16.77
CA MET A 1 13.65 -67.68 17.20
C MET A 1 13.04 -66.56 18.03
N ALA A 2 13.12 -66.67 19.36
CA ALA A 2 12.46 -65.73 20.27
C ALA A 2 13.20 -64.39 20.24
N ALA A 3 12.53 -63.34 19.76
CA ALA A 3 13.02 -61.98 20.00
C ALA A 3 13.03 -61.77 21.52
N SER A 4 14.21 -61.47 22.09
CA SER A 4 14.32 -61.12 23.51
C SER A 4 13.39 -59.95 23.81
N LEU A 5 12.65 -60.01 24.93
CA LEU A 5 11.76 -58.94 25.41
C LEU A 5 12.46 -57.56 25.38
N ASN A 6 13.78 -57.55 25.65
CA ASN A 6 14.62 -56.37 25.63
C ASN A 6 14.78 -55.77 24.21
N GLY A 7 14.81 -56.61 23.17
CA GLY A 7 14.89 -56.16 21.78
C GLY A 7 13.58 -55.51 21.31
N LEU A 8 12.44 -56.01 21.78
CA LEU A 8 11.13 -55.40 21.49
C LEU A 8 11.00 -54.02 22.14
N ILE A 9 11.46 -53.88 23.38
CA ILE A 9 11.43 -52.59 24.11
C ILE A 9 12.29 -51.53 23.40
N ILE A 10 13.50 -51.90 22.95
CA ILE A 10 14.39 -50.97 22.22
C ILE A 10 13.74 -50.50 20.92
N LEU A 11 13.06 -51.39 20.19
CA LEU A 11 12.39 -51.04 18.93
C LEU A 11 11.26 -50.01 19.16
N VAL A 12 10.47 -50.18 20.22
CA VAL A 12 9.38 -49.26 20.58
C VAL A 12 9.92 -47.89 20.96
N ILE A 13 11.01 -47.82 21.74
CA ILE A 13 11.63 -46.56 22.15
C ILE A 13 12.16 -45.80 20.92
N LEU A 14 12.83 -46.49 20.00
CA LEU A 14 13.33 -45.86 18.77
C LEU A 14 12.20 -45.29 17.91
N PHE A 15 11.11 -46.03 17.76
CA PHE A 15 9.94 -45.59 16.98
C PHE A 15 9.25 -44.38 17.62
N PHE A 16 9.17 -44.35 18.96
CA PHE A 16 8.60 -43.24 19.70
C PHE A 16 9.48 -41.97 19.58
N CYS A 17 10.80 -42.10 19.69
CA CYS A 17 11.74 -40.99 19.52
C CYS A 17 11.72 -40.39 18.10
N LEU A 18 11.59 -41.22 17.06
CA LEU A 18 11.46 -40.77 15.67
C LEU A 18 10.15 -39.99 15.43
N SER A 19 9.07 -40.42 16.08
CA SER A 19 7.76 -39.77 15.98
C SER A 19 7.76 -38.38 16.63
N LEU A 20 8.48 -38.21 17.76
CA LEU A 20 8.59 -36.92 18.44
C LEU A 20 9.35 -35.86 17.63
N GLN A 21 10.34 -36.25 16.82
CA GLN A 21 11.11 -35.30 15.99
C GLN A 21 10.28 -34.67 14.86
N SER A 22 9.19 -35.32 14.45
CA SER A 22 8.30 -34.80 13.39
C SER A 22 7.32 -33.74 13.91
N ALA A 23 7.14 -33.63 15.23
CA ALA A 23 6.22 -32.68 15.86
C ALA A 23 6.86 -31.34 16.23
N SER A 24 8.19 -31.20 16.10
CA SER A 24 8.95 -30.01 16.48
C SER A 24 9.48 -29.20 15.30
N SER A 25 8.80 -29.23 14.15
CA SER A 25 9.03 -28.22 13.12
C SER A 25 8.47 -26.89 13.64
N PRO A 26 9.29 -25.83 13.80
CA PRO A 26 8.77 -24.51 14.09
C PRO A 26 7.78 -24.15 12.99
N ALA A 27 6.55 -23.83 13.35
CA ALA A 27 5.63 -23.19 12.41
C ALA A 27 6.37 -21.97 11.83
N PRO A 28 6.37 -21.76 10.50
CA PRO A 28 6.95 -20.54 9.94
C PRO A 28 6.34 -19.37 10.69
N ALA A 29 7.20 -18.51 11.26
CA ALA A 29 6.72 -17.27 11.84
C ALA A 29 5.86 -16.58 10.77
N PRO A 30 4.68 -16.03 11.12
CA PRO A 30 3.89 -15.29 10.16
C PRO A 30 4.81 -14.24 9.53
N ALA A 31 4.95 -14.28 8.20
CA ALA A 31 5.72 -13.29 7.48
C ALA A 31 5.19 -11.90 7.92
N PRO A 32 6.06 -10.92 8.22
CA PRO A 32 5.60 -9.57 8.50
C PRO A 32 4.70 -9.16 7.34
N SER A 33 3.43 -8.84 7.66
CA SER A 33 2.49 -8.36 6.66
C SER A 33 3.19 -7.26 5.87
N PRO A 34 3.20 -7.32 4.52
CA PRO A 34 3.82 -6.28 3.73
C PRO A 34 3.21 -4.96 4.18
N TYR A 35 4.06 -4.05 4.66
CA TYR A 35 3.65 -2.74 5.11
C TYR A 35 2.93 -2.09 3.93
N ASN A 36 1.62 -1.85 4.03
CA ASN A 36 0.89 -1.25 2.92
C ASN A 36 1.34 0.20 2.80
N LEU A 37 2.17 0.47 1.79
CA LEU A 37 2.80 1.76 1.58
C LEU A 37 1.77 2.89 1.47
N LEU A 38 0.62 2.64 0.84
CA LEU A 38 -0.46 3.62 0.74
C LEU A 38 -1.08 3.92 2.11
N GLU A 39 -1.29 2.91 2.93
CA GLU A 39 -1.84 3.11 4.28
C GLU A 39 -0.89 3.93 5.14
N PHE A 40 0.40 3.60 5.12
CA PHE A 40 1.42 4.36 5.83
C PHE A 40 1.49 5.82 5.38
N THR A 41 1.48 6.06 4.06
CA THR A 41 1.54 7.41 3.52
C THR A 41 0.28 8.20 3.85
N CYS A 42 -0.90 7.60 3.67
CA CYS A 42 -2.16 8.29 3.92
C CYS A 42 -2.43 8.58 5.40
N ASP A 43 -1.90 7.76 6.32
CA ASP A 43 -1.96 8.01 7.77
C ASP A 43 -1.21 9.30 8.18
N LYS A 44 -0.29 9.78 7.34
CA LYS A 44 0.44 11.04 7.56
C LYS A 44 -0.21 12.26 6.90
N THR A 45 -1.38 12.11 6.29
CA THR A 45 -2.11 13.21 5.65
C THR A 45 -3.24 13.72 6.52
N ASN A 46 -3.72 14.94 6.26
CA ASN A 46 -4.85 15.53 6.97
C ASN A 46 -6.20 14.86 6.65
N ASP A 47 -6.27 14.10 5.54
CA ASP A 47 -7.49 13.43 5.11
C ASP A 47 -7.14 12.05 4.53
N TYR A 48 -7.11 11.07 5.42
CA TYR A 48 -6.82 9.68 5.07
C TYR A 48 -7.80 9.13 4.02
N PRO A 49 -9.14 9.26 4.14
CA PRO A 49 -10.07 8.78 3.13
C PRO A 49 -9.83 9.37 1.73
N VAL A 50 -9.60 10.67 1.63
CA VAL A 50 -9.34 11.34 0.35
C VAL A 50 -8.00 10.89 -0.23
N CYS A 51 -6.94 10.84 0.59
CA CYS A 51 -5.64 10.32 0.16
C CYS A 51 -5.77 8.90 -0.43
N MET A 52 -6.44 8.01 0.31
CA MET A 52 -6.58 6.62 -0.09
C MET A 52 -7.38 6.49 -1.39
N LYS A 53 -8.46 7.29 -1.53
CA LYS A 53 -9.26 7.34 -2.76
C LYS A 53 -8.42 7.78 -3.96
N ILE A 54 -7.67 8.87 -3.82
CA ILE A 54 -6.84 9.43 -4.90
C ILE A 54 -5.76 8.42 -5.30
N LEU A 55 -4.95 7.94 -4.35
CA LEU A 55 -3.82 7.06 -4.64
C LEU A 55 -4.23 5.66 -5.11
N LYS A 56 -5.37 5.10 -4.66
CA LYS A 56 -5.86 3.83 -5.19
C LYS A 56 -6.45 3.95 -6.60
N SER A 57 -7.01 5.11 -6.95
CA SER A 57 -7.65 5.30 -8.25
C SER A 57 -6.65 5.42 -9.41
N ASN A 58 -5.41 5.81 -9.13
CA ASN A 58 -4.36 5.93 -10.14
C ASN A 58 -3.50 4.64 -10.16
N PRO A 59 -3.36 3.97 -11.32
CA PRO A 59 -2.62 2.71 -11.43
C PRO A 59 -1.15 2.82 -11.01
N GLN A 60 -0.48 3.94 -11.31
CA GLN A 60 0.95 4.11 -11.03
C GLN A 60 1.22 4.27 -9.53
N THR A 61 0.35 4.99 -8.80
CA THR A 61 0.43 5.09 -7.34
C THR A 61 0.00 3.79 -6.68
N ALA A 62 -1.03 3.11 -7.18
CA ALA A 62 -1.51 1.84 -6.63
C ALA A 62 -0.49 0.69 -6.77
N SER A 63 0.32 0.70 -7.83
CA SER A 63 1.35 -0.33 -8.07
C SER A 63 2.75 0.05 -7.52
N ALA A 64 2.90 1.21 -6.87
CA ALA A 64 4.19 1.67 -6.39
C ALA A 64 4.72 0.75 -5.27
N SER A 65 5.94 0.25 -5.43
CA SER A 65 6.56 -0.71 -4.51
C SER A 65 7.45 -0.07 -3.45
N ASN A 66 7.79 1.22 -3.61
CA ASN A 66 8.67 1.94 -2.71
C ASN A 66 8.27 3.43 -2.61
N PRO A 67 8.71 4.12 -1.54
CA PRO A 67 8.31 5.50 -1.29
C PRO A 67 8.68 6.49 -2.41
N LEU A 68 9.81 6.30 -3.09
CA LEU A 68 10.25 7.21 -4.14
C LEU A 68 9.36 7.12 -5.38
N ASP A 69 9.03 5.89 -5.80
CA ASP A 69 8.11 5.67 -6.92
C ASP A 69 6.70 6.17 -6.60
N LEU A 70 6.23 5.95 -5.36
CA LEU A 70 4.94 6.49 -4.92
C LEU A 70 4.94 8.03 -4.96
N ALA A 71 5.98 8.66 -4.43
CA ALA A 71 6.10 10.13 -4.42
C ALA A 71 6.13 10.70 -5.84
N ARG A 72 6.89 10.08 -6.75
CA ARG A 72 6.96 10.49 -8.15
C ARG A 72 5.61 10.33 -8.86
N ALA A 73 4.94 9.19 -8.68
CA ALA A 73 3.62 8.95 -9.28
C ALA A 73 2.56 9.92 -8.73
N ALA A 74 2.54 10.15 -7.41
CA ALA A 74 1.64 11.09 -6.77
C ALA A 74 1.88 12.54 -7.23
N LEU A 75 3.14 12.95 -7.40
CA LEU A 75 3.49 14.26 -7.95
C LEU A 75 3.01 14.41 -9.39
N ASN A 76 3.22 13.41 -10.24
CA ASN A 76 2.75 13.42 -11.63
C ASN A 76 1.22 13.53 -11.69
N LEU A 77 0.51 12.79 -10.84
CA LEU A 77 -0.94 12.89 -10.71
C LEU A 77 -1.38 14.30 -10.32
N ALA A 78 -0.75 14.89 -9.29
CA ALA A 78 -1.05 16.25 -8.85
C ALA A 78 -0.78 17.31 -9.94
N MET A 79 0.30 17.15 -10.71
CA MET A 79 0.61 18.05 -11.84
C MET A 79 -0.44 17.94 -12.95
N ALA A 80 -0.90 16.73 -13.28
CA ALA A 80 -1.95 16.52 -14.28
C ALA A 80 -3.27 17.18 -13.85
N ASP A 81 -3.70 16.94 -12.61
CA ASP A 81 -4.91 17.56 -12.06
C ASP A 81 -4.80 19.08 -11.99
N THR A 82 -3.63 19.60 -11.62
CA THR A 82 -3.37 21.05 -11.59
C THR A 82 -3.40 21.66 -12.99
N SER A 83 -2.93 20.95 -14.01
CA SER A 83 -3.02 21.40 -15.40
C SER A 83 -4.47 21.53 -15.86
N ILE A 84 -5.30 20.52 -15.59
CA ILE A 84 -6.73 20.52 -15.89
C ILE A 84 -7.43 21.67 -15.14
N ALA A 85 -7.15 21.83 -13.86
CA ALA A 85 -7.71 22.91 -13.06
C ALA A 85 -7.32 24.28 -13.62
N ARG A 86 -6.06 24.49 -14.02
CA ARG A 86 -5.60 25.74 -14.64
C ARG A 86 -6.35 26.04 -15.93
N GLU A 87 -6.59 25.06 -16.79
CA GLU A 87 -7.35 25.24 -18.03
C GLU A 87 -8.80 25.68 -17.73
N GLN A 88 -9.47 25.00 -16.80
CA GLN A 88 -10.82 25.35 -16.38
C GLN A 88 -10.90 26.75 -15.76
N ILE A 89 -9.97 27.09 -14.87
CA ILE A 89 -9.88 28.42 -14.24
C ILE A 89 -9.62 29.50 -15.30
N THR A 90 -8.80 29.20 -16.31
CA THR A 90 -8.55 30.11 -17.44
C THR A 90 -9.81 30.30 -18.31
N ALA A 91 -10.60 29.25 -18.53
CA ALA A 91 -11.87 29.38 -19.23
C ALA A 91 -12.87 30.24 -18.44
N LEU A 92 -12.91 30.07 -17.11
CA LEU A 92 -13.73 30.90 -16.22
C LEU A 92 -13.30 32.37 -16.24
N SER A 93 -11.99 32.68 -16.25
CA SER A 93 -11.52 34.07 -16.27
C SER A 93 -11.99 34.82 -17.53
N ARG A 94 -12.06 34.13 -18.66
CA ARG A 94 -12.47 34.68 -19.96
C ARG A 94 -13.99 34.72 -20.15
N SER A 95 -14.74 33.95 -19.37
CA SER A 95 -16.19 33.86 -19.50
C SER A 95 -16.89 35.19 -19.16
N LYS A 96 -17.87 35.57 -20.00
CA LYS A 96 -18.75 36.73 -19.73
C LYS A 96 -19.74 36.47 -18.59
N LYS A 97 -19.94 35.20 -18.21
CA LYS A 97 -20.82 34.81 -17.10
C LYS A 97 -20.15 34.92 -15.73
N THR A 98 -18.83 35.05 -15.69
CA THR A 98 -18.08 35.18 -14.45
C THR A 98 -18.34 36.53 -13.81
N GLN A 99 -18.70 36.52 -12.53
CA GLN A 99 -18.95 37.73 -11.76
C GLN A 99 -17.75 38.68 -11.85
N LEU A 100 -18.01 39.97 -12.09
CA LEU A 100 -16.97 40.99 -12.29
C LEU A 100 -15.95 41.02 -11.13
N GLY A 101 -16.41 40.86 -9.89
CA GLY A 101 -15.55 40.83 -8.70
C GLY A 101 -14.58 39.63 -8.63
N LEU A 102 -14.86 38.54 -9.35
CA LEU A 102 -14.06 37.32 -9.32
C LEU A 102 -12.95 37.27 -10.38
N ARG A 103 -13.00 38.14 -11.40
CA ARG A 103 -12.02 38.13 -12.49
C ARG A 103 -10.58 38.34 -12.02
N LYS A 104 -10.33 39.40 -11.23
CA LYS A 104 -8.99 39.70 -10.69
C LYS A 104 -8.47 38.61 -9.73
N PRO A 105 -9.27 38.08 -8.79
CA PRO A 105 -8.87 36.91 -8.00
C PRO A 105 -8.49 35.70 -8.84
N ILE A 106 -9.29 35.36 -9.85
CA ILE A 106 -9.03 34.22 -10.74
C ILE A 106 -7.72 34.40 -11.51
N GLU A 107 -7.46 35.60 -12.04
CA GLU A 107 -6.20 35.89 -12.75
C GLU A 107 -4.96 35.68 -11.87
N ARG A 108 -5.06 35.93 -10.55
CA ARG A 108 -3.97 35.64 -9.61
C ARG A 108 -3.75 34.15 -9.40
N CYS A 109 -4.78 33.32 -9.49
CA CYS A 109 -4.65 31.86 -9.37
C CYS A 109 -4.05 31.20 -10.62
N ILE A 110 -4.06 31.89 -11.76
CA ILE A 110 -3.49 31.37 -13.02
C ILE A 110 -1.97 31.58 -13.09
N LYS A 111 -1.49 32.72 -12.55
CA LYS A 111 -0.08 33.10 -12.49
C LYS A 111 0.67 32.31 -11.42
#